data_AF-A0A9E5KPD6-F1
#
_entry.id   AF-A0A9E5KPD6-F1
#
_cell.length_a   1.000
_cell.length_b   1.000
_cell.length_c   1.000
_cell.angle_alpha   90.00
_cell.angle_beta   90.00
_cell.angle_gamma   90.00
#
_symmetry.space_group_name_H-M   'P 1'
#
loop_
_entity.id
_entity.type
_entity.pdbx_description
1 polymer ?
#
loop_
_entity_poly.entity_id
_entity_poly.type
_entity_poly.pdbx_seq_one_letter_code
_entity_poly.pdbx_strand_id
1 'polypeptide(L)'
;MMNEQQSQNNSHAFIIASPDVGLREKKALELACRFICEERGAEPCFQCRSCRNVLSGYHPDIIDISRKSDDKGKLKREIQVDQIRLMAADAYIRPTQSDKKVYLIKDAGFMNIPAQNAALKILEEPPAYAVFILCADSAETLLPTVRSRCTLIRVSGEKAGAVSELAEEYIKLAAKKNPAKLCAFFGAHEALDTEKTTAFVSAVRFCLSGFLSLKKNYNGLTREDAFRLLSLCDRAEEYLRLNVGAKHILGMLCVLTV
;
A
#
# COMPACT_ATOMS: atom_id res chain seq x y z
N MET A 1 8.35 7.85 -20.87
CA MET A 1 7.54 6.96 -20.01
C MET A 1 8.06 5.51 -19.94
N MET A 2 8.70 4.95 -20.98
CA MET A 2 9.24 3.57 -20.92
C MET A 2 10.52 3.37 -20.06
N ASN A 3 11.31 4.43 -19.78
CA ASN A 3 12.58 4.30 -19.03
C ASN A 3 12.43 4.19 -17.50
N GLU A 4 11.40 4.79 -16.88
CA GLU A 4 11.22 4.73 -15.42
C GLU A 4 10.68 3.38 -14.95
N GLN A 5 9.81 2.75 -15.75
CA GLN A 5 9.21 1.45 -15.45
C GLN A 5 10.20 0.28 -15.59
N GLN A 6 11.15 0.36 -16.54
CA GLN A 6 12.24 -0.62 -16.66
C GLN A 6 13.27 -0.50 -15.53
N SER A 7 13.57 0.71 -15.07
CA SER A 7 14.48 0.95 -13.93
C SER A 7 13.95 0.34 -12.63
N GLN A 8 12.64 0.49 -12.34
CA GLN A 8 12.02 -0.10 -11.15
C GLN A 8 12.03 -1.63 -11.12
N ASN A 9 12.17 -2.31 -12.27
CA ASN A 9 12.21 -3.77 -12.33
C ASN A 9 13.59 -4.36 -11.97
N ASN A 10 14.66 -3.56 -12.02
CA ASN A 10 16.00 -3.96 -11.61
C ASN A 10 16.43 -3.40 -10.25
N SER A 11 15.64 -2.50 -9.66
CA SER A 11 15.91 -1.97 -8.32
C SER A 11 15.60 -3.01 -7.24
N HIS A 12 16.56 -3.24 -6.36
CA HIS A 12 16.45 -4.15 -5.21
C HIS A 12 16.21 -3.43 -3.88
N ALA A 13 16.33 -2.10 -3.84
CA ALA A 13 16.16 -1.31 -2.63
C ALA A 13 15.32 -0.06 -2.90
N PHE A 14 14.32 0.16 -2.05
CA PHE A 14 13.35 1.24 -2.18
C PHE A 14 13.21 2.01 -0.87
N ILE A 15 13.09 3.33 -0.96
CA ILE A 15 12.65 4.17 0.14
C ILE A 15 11.23 4.64 -0.17
N ILE A 16 10.29 4.35 0.71
CA ILE A 16 8.94 4.90 0.68
C ILE A 16 8.89 6.03 1.71
N ALA A 17 8.86 7.26 1.22
CA ALA A 17 8.84 8.46 2.04
C ALA A 17 7.44 9.08 2.04
N SER A 18 6.82 9.15 3.23
CA SER A 18 5.55 9.84 3.45
C SER A 18 5.38 10.17 4.92
N PRO A 19 4.94 11.39 5.27
CA PRO A 19 4.56 11.71 6.65
C PRO A 19 3.27 10.98 7.08
N ASP A 20 2.46 10.50 6.13
CA ASP A 20 1.25 9.72 6.40
C ASP A 20 1.61 8.23 6.51
N VAL A 21 1.47 7.67 7.71
CA VAL A 21 1.76 6.27 8.01
C VAL A 21 0.87 5.33 7.18
N GLY A 22 -0.41 5.66 7.01
CA GLY A 22 -1.36 4.81 6.28
C GLY A 22 -1.02 4.72 4.79
N LEU A 23 -0.65 5.84 4.17
CA LEU A 23 -0.20 5.86 2.77
C LEU A 23 1.14 5.15 2.58
N ARG A 24 2.06 5.34 3.53
CA ARG A 24 3.34 4.63 3.53
C ARG A 24 3.15 3.12 3.61
N GLU A 25 2.36 2.64 4.58
CA GLU A 25 2.05 1.22 4.73
C GLU A 25 1.35 0.66 3.50
N LYS A 26 0.37 1.40 2.94
CA LYS A 26 -0.32 0.99 1.71
C LYS A 26 0.69 0.77 0.59
N LYS A 27 1.53 1.76 0.30
CA LYS A 27 2.48 1.68 -0.81
C LYS A 27 3.53 0.59 -0.58
N ALA A 28 3.94 0.39 0.68
CA ALA A 28 4.85 -0.68 1.04
C ALA A 28 4.27 -2.06 0.78
N LEU A 29 3.01 -2.29 1.17
CA LEU A 29 2.30 -3.55 0.93
C LEU A 29 2.02 -3.77 -0.55
N GLU A 30 1.65 -2.73 -1.30
CA GLU A 30 1.48 -2.80 -2.75
C GLU A 30 2.79 -3.23 -3.44
N LEU A 31 3.90 -2.58 -3.09
CA LEU A 31 5.21 -2.91 -3.64
C LEU A 31 5.68 -4.32 -3.24
N ALA A 32 5.46 -4.71 -1.98
CA ALA A 32 5.76 -6.07 -1.51
C ALA A 32 4.93 -7.11 -2.26
N CYS A 33 3.63 -6.88 -2.44
CA CYS A 33 2.76 -7.74 -3.25
C CYS A 33 3.30 -7.87 -4.67
N ARG A 34 3.76 -6.79 -5.31
CA ARG A 34 4.30 -6.82 -6.67
C ARG A 34 5.46 -7.81 -6.82
N PHE A 35 6.36 -7.89 -5.83
CA PHE A 35 7.52 -8.79 -5.88
C PHE A 35 7.19 -10.26 -5.58
N ILE A 36 6.04 -10.50 -4.95
CA ILE A 36 5.64 -11.81 -4.42
C ILE A 36 4.43 -12.39 -5.18
N CYS A 37 3.80 -11.59 -6.05
CA CYS A 37 2.65 -11.96 -6.85
C CYS A 37 2.97 -13.13 -7.81
N GLU A 38 2.08 -14.11 -7.85
CA GLU A 38 2.19 -15.27 -8.76
C GLU A 38 1.91 -14.86 -10.22
N GLU A 39 1.06 -13.85 -10.41
CA GLU A 39 0.75 -13.30 -11.72
C GLU A 39 1.83 -12.30 -12.15
N ARG A 40 2.33 -12.46 -13.38
CA ARG A 40 3.33 -11.56 -13.95
C ARG A 40 2.64 -10.33 -14.53
N GLY A 41 2.94 -9.16 -13.98
CA GLY A 41 2.40 -7.88 -14.43
C GLY A 41 3.11 -6.69 -13.80
N ALA A 42 2.78 -5.49 -14.27
CA ALA A 42 3.29 -4.25 -13.67
C ALA A 42 2.67 -3.99 -12.28
N GLU A 43 1.43 -4.43 -12.09
CA GLU A 43 0.65 -4.28 -10.86
C GLU A 43 0.40 -5.66 -10.22
N PRO A 44 0.41 -5.79 -8.88
CA PRO A 44 0.03 -7.02 -8.21
C PRO A 44 -1.47 -7.31 -8.36
N CYS A 45 -1.85 -8.57 -8.51
CA CYS A 45 -3.25 -8.94 -8.72
C CYS A 45 -4.12 -8.82 -7.46
N PHE A 46 -3.49 -8.80 -6.28
CA PHE A 46 -4.14 -8.79 -4.95
C PHE A 46 -5.06 -9.99 -4.64
N GLN A 47 -5.17 -10.97 -5.53
CA GLN A 47 -6.12 -12.08 -5.42
C GLN A 47 -5.44 -13.46 -5.32
N CYS A 48 -4.21 -13.61 -5.84
CA CYS A 48 -3.45 -14.86 -5.74
C CYS A 48 -3.14 -15.21 -4.27
N ARG A 49 -2.72 -16.47 -4.02
CA ARG A 49 -2.47 -16.94 -2.65
C ARG A 49 -1.35 -16.12 -2.01
N SER A 50 -0.27 -15.86 -2.74
CA SER A 50 0.85 -15.06 -2.27
C SER A 50 0.42 -13.64 -1.89
N CYS A 51 -0.32 -12.93 -2.75
CA CYS A 51 -0.82 -11.59 -2.42
C CYS A 51 -1.76 -11.59 -1.20
N ARG A 52 -2.68 -12.55 -1.10
CA ARG A 52 -3.59 -12.65 0.07
C ARG A 52 -2.81 -12.89 1.37
N ASN A 53 -1.76 -13.71 1.33
CA ASN A 53 -0.90 -13.95 2.47
C ASN A 53 -0.12 -12.70 2.88
N VAL A 54 0.40 -11.92 1.91
CA VAL A 54 1.07 -10.64 2.18
C VAL A 54 0.11 -9.66 2.84
N LEU A 55 -1.09 -9.48 2.28
CA LEU A 55 -2.12 -8.58 2.82
C LEU A 55 -2.61 -8.99 4.22
N SER A 56 -2.56 -10.30 4.53
CA SER A 56 -2.91 -10.83 5.85
C SER A 56 -1.74 -10.83 6.84
N GLY A 57 -0.53 -10.48 6.41
CA GLY A 57 0.68 -10.44 7.25
C GLY A 57 1.32 -11.79 7.54
N TYR A 58 1.04 -12.83 6.73
CA TYR A 58 1.49 -14.22 6.97
C TYR A 58 2.40 -14.78 5.88
N HIS A 59 2.85 -13.98 4.91
CA HIS A 59 3.72 -14.50 3.87
C HIS A 59 5.14 -14.78 4.41
N PRO A 60 5.69 -16.00 4.29
CA PRO A 60 6.95 -16.38 4.93
C PRO A 60 8.16 -15.65 4.35
N ASP A 61 8.08 -15.21 3.10
CA ASP A 61 9.14 -14.45 2.42
C ASP A 61 8.99 -12.93 2.55
N ILE A 62 8.10 -12.45 3.42
CA ILE A 62 8.06 -11.06 3.87
C ILE A 62 8.58 -11.01 5.31
N ILE A 63 9.72 -10.35 5.52
CA ILE A 63 10.31 -10.18 6.84
C ILE A 63 10.11 -8.75 7.29
N ASP A 64 9.34 -8.57 8.36
CA ASP A 64 9.09 -7.27 8.98
C ASP A 64 10.19 -6.90 9.97
N ILE A 65 10.79 -5.72 9.78
CA ILE A 65 11.74 -5.11 10.70
C ILE A 65 11.13 -3.80 11.21
N SER A 66 10.91 -3.74 12.51
CA SER A 66 10.39 -2.56 13.20
C SER A 66 11.09 -2.37 14.53
N ARG A 67 10.75 -1.29 15.25
CA ARG A 67 11.20 -1.12 16.62
C ARG A 67 10.63 -2.25 17.48
N LYS A 68 11.50 -2.96 18.21
CA LYS A 68 11.09 -3.97 19.18
C LYS A 68 10.59 -3.32 20.46
N SER A 69 9.72 -4.02 21.19
CA SER A 69 9.44 -3.69 22.59
C SER A 69 10.60 -4.14 23.49
N ASP A 70 10.80 -3.43 24.59
CA ASP A 70 11.68 -3.87 25.68
C ASP A 70 10.99 -4.94 26.56
N ASP A 71 11.72 -5.45 27.56
CA ASP A 71 11.25 -6.50 28.47
C ASP A 71 10.02 -6.06 29.31
N LYS A 72 9.71 -4.76 29.30
CA LYS A 72 8.55 -4.15 29.98
C LYS A 72 7.40 -3.84 29.01
N GLY A 73 7.50 -4.31 27.76
CA GLY A 73 6.48 -4.11 26.72
C GLY A 73 6.48 -2.72 26.09
N LYS A 74 7.44 -1.85 26.42
CA LYS A 74 7.52 -0.49 25.87
C LYS A 74 8.29 -0.48 24.55
N LEU A 75 7.72 0.15 23.53
CA LEU A 75 8.37 0.28 22.23
C LEU A 75 9.71 1.04 22.36
N LYS A 76 10.80 0.42 21.90
CA LYS A 76 12.12 1.06 21.85
C LYS A 76 12.08 2.25 20.91
N ARG A 77 12.91 3.26 21.19
CA ARG A 77 12.97 4.49 20.38
C ARG A 77 13.51 4.26 18.97
N GLU A 78 14.42 3.31 18.81
CA GLU A 78 15.22 3.13 17.60
C GLU A 78 15.34 1.65 17.19
N ILE A 79 15.55 1.43 15.90
CA ILE A 79 16.03 0.16 15.36
C ILE A 79 17.54 0.10 15.58
N GLN A 80 17.95 -0.82 16.46
CA GLN A 80 19.35 -1.07 16.79
C GLN A 80 20.11 -1.83 15.70
N VAL A 81 21.44 -1.65 15.67
CA VAL A 81 22.36 -2.23 14.68
C VAL A 81 22.25 -3.76 14.56
N ASP A 82 22.07 -4.46 15.68
CA ASP A 82 22.00 -5.92 15.68
C ASP A 82 20.79 -6.44 14.89
N GLN A 83 19.68 -5.69 14.86
CA GLN A 83 18.51 -6.08 14.06
C GLN A 83 18.81 -6.03 12.56
N ILE A 84 19.55 -5.00 12.12
CA ILE A 84 19.96 -4.87 10.72
C ILE A 84 21.02 -5.91 10.36
N ARG A 85 21.93 -6.25 11.27
CA ARG A 85 22.90 -7.33 11.06
C ARG A 85 22.23 -8.70 10.92
N LEU A 86 21.24 -9.00 11.76
CA LEU A 86 20.44 -10.22 11.66
C LEU A 86 19.66 -10.28 10.34
N MET A 87 19.04 -9.17 9.94
CA MET A 87 18.38 -9.05 8.63
C MET A 87 19.37 -9.30 7.48
N ALA A 88 20.56 -8.69 7.53
CA ALA A 88 21.58 -8.85 6.49
C ALA A 88 22.11 -10.29 6.42
N ALA A 89 22.21 -11.00 7.55
CA ALA A 89 22.58 -12.41 7.58
C ALA A 89 21.46 -13.30 7.00
N ASP A 90 20.21 -13.05 7.39
CA ASP A 90 19.03 -13.77 6.89
C ASP A 90 18.78 -13.53 5.38
N ALA A 91 19.24 -12.40 4.82
CA ALA A 91 19.14 -12.09 3.39
C ALA A 91 19.82 -13.11 2.49
N TYR A 92 20.82 -13.85 2.99
CA TYR A 92 21.50 -14.92 2.24
C TYR A 92 20.79 -16.28 2.30
N ILE A 93 19.68 -16.37 3.03
CA ILE A 93 18.81 -17.54 3.06
C ILE A 93 17.74 -17.34 1.97
N ARG A 94 17.68 -18.30 1.03
CA ARG A 94 16.76 -18.27 -0.11
C ARG A 94 15.29 -18.22 0.35
N PRO A 95 14.40 -17.58 -0.44
CA PRO A 95 12.97 -17.62 -0.19
C PRO A 95 12.41 -19.05 -0.29
N THR A 96 11.29 -19.26 0.39
CA THR A 96 10.66 -20.59 0.54
C THR A 96 9.50 -20.80 -0.42
N GLN A 97 8.69 -19.76 -0.68
CA GLN A 97 7.45 -19.84 -1.46
C GLN A 97 7.41 -18.92 -2.68
N SER A 98 8.25 -17.89 -2.74
CA SER A 98 8.32 -16.93 -3.85
C SER A 98 9.71 -16.82 -4.48
N ASP A 99 9.79 -16.22 -5.68
CA ASP A 99 11.08 -15.95 -6.36
C ASP A 99 11.90 -14.86 -5.66
N LYS A 100 11.24 -14.03 -4.84
CA LYS A 100 11.83 -12.92 -4.09
C LYS A 100 11.61 -13.08 -2.60
N LYS A 101 12.51 -12.50 -1.80
CA LYS A 101 12.39 -12.35 -0.34
C LYS A 101 12.45 -10.86 -0.02
N VAL A 102 11.40 -10.33 0.61
CA VAL A 102 11.25 -8.89 0.84
C VAL A 102 11.47 -8.59 2.33
N TYR A 103 12.33 -7.61 2.59
CA TYR A 103 12.60 -7.06 3.90
C TYR A 103 11.92 -5.71 4.04
N LEU A 104 10.87 -5.66 4.86
CA LEU A 104 10.09 -4.45 5.11
C LEU A 104 10.53 -3.77 6.40
N ILE A 105 11.33 -2.71 6.28
CA ILE A 105 11.80 -1.90 7.41
C ILE A 105 10.78 -0.78 7.65
N LYS A 106 9.75 -1.05 8.47
CA LYS A 106 8.57 -0.18 8.66
C LYS A 106 8.89 1.20 9.28
N ASP A 107 9.90 1.23 10.14
CA ASP A 107 10.35 2.41 10.88
C ASP A 107 11.79 2.80 10.49
N ALA A 108 12.13 2.80 9.19
CA ALA A 108 13.49 3.01 8.70
C ALA A 108 14.11 4.33 9.18
N GLY A 109 13.31 5.40 9.32
CA GLY A 109 13.76 6.68 9.87
C GLY A 109 14.18 6.63 11.36
N PHE A 110 13.82 5.56 12.07
CA PHE A 110 14.24 5.30 13.45
C PHE A 110 15.45 4.36 13.53
N MET A 111 16.11 4.02 12.42
CA MET A 111 17.41 3.36 12.47
C MET A 111 18.47 4.31 13.03
N ASN A 112 19.17 3.87 14.07
CA ASN A 112 20.32 4.63 14.55
C ASN A 112 21.46 4.63 13.51
N ILE A 113 22.40 5.57 13.63
CA ILE A 113 23.50 5.72 12.67
C ILE A 113 24.28 4.40 12.46
N PRO A 114 24.65 3.64 13.52
CA PRO A 114 25.27 2.34 13.34
C PRO A 114 24.43 1.33 12.54
N ALA A 115 23.12 1.29 12.75
CA ALA A 115 22.20 0.43 11.98
C ALA A 115 22.16 0.82 10.50
N GLN A 116 22.09 2.11 10.19
CA GLN A 116 22.11 2.58 8.81
C GLN A 116 23.43 2.24 8.10
N ASN A 117 24.56 2.42 8.78
CA ASN A 117 25.87 2.03 8.23
C ASN A 117 25.99 0.52 8.03
N ALA A 118 25.44 -0.29 8.94
CA ALA A 118 25.42 -1.74 8.79
C ALA A 118 24.58 -2.23 7.60
N ALA A 119 23.56 -1.47 7.19
CA ALA A 119 22.74 -1.79 6.02
C ALA A 119 23.49 -1.56 4.69
N LEU A 120 24.51 -0.70 4.65
CA LEU A 120 25.13 -0.27 3.38
C LEU A 120 25.63 -1.43 2.53
N LYS A 121 26.30 -2.41 3.14
CA LYS A 121 26.87 -3.56 2.41
C LYS A 121 25.79 -4.37 1.71
N ILE A 122 24.71 -4.69 2.41
CA ILE A 122 23.64 -5.54 1.84
C ILE A 122 22.78 -4.77 0.83
N LEU A 123 22.66 -3.44 0.98
CA LEU A 123 21.98 -2.58 0.00
C LEU A 123 22.81 -2.35 -1.27
N GLU A 124 24.13 -2.55 -1.23
CA GLU A 124 25.01 -2.38 -2.41
C GLU A 124 25.11 -3.66 -3.24
N GLU A 125 25.29 -4.79 -2.56
CA GLU A 125 25.46 -6.10 -3.20
C GLU A 125 24.50 -7.14 -2.58
N PRO A 126 23.19 -7.04 -2.86
CA PRO A 126 22.23 -7.99 -2.35
C PRO A 126 22.30 -9.33 -3.11
N PRO A 127 21.83 -10.44 -2.50
CA PRO A 127 21.44 -11.61 -3.25
C PRO A 127 20.36 -11.28 -4.30
N ALA A 128 20.40 -11.93 -5.47
CA ALA A 128 19.52 -11.61 -6.61
C ALA A 128 18.00 -11.71 -6.32
N TYR A 129 17.63 -12.41 -5.25
CA TYR A 129 16.25 -12.57 -4.79
C TYR A 129 15.84 -11.60 -3.68
N ALA A 130 16.79 -10.91 -3.03
CA ALA A 130 16.50 -10.05 -1.89
C ALA A 130 16.00 -8.67 -2.35
N VAL A 131 14.96 -8.17 -1.70
CA VAL A 131 14.38 -6.84 -1.93
C VAL A 131 14.23 -6.12 -0.60
N PHE A 132 14.61 -4.85 -0.54
CA PHE A 132 14.55 -4.03 0.67
C PHE A 132 13.56 -2.86 0.48
N ILE A 133 12.61 -2.73 1.39
CA ILE A 133 11.63 -1.64 1.40
C ILE A 133 11.79 -0.88 2.72
N LEU A 134 12.33 0.33 2.64
CA LEU A 134 12.58 1.23 3.77
C LEU A 134 11.44 2.25 3.86
N CYS A 135 10.70 2.21 4.96
CA CYS A 135 9.59 3.13 5.20
C CYS A 135 10.03 4.25 6.16
N ALA A 136 9.98 5.50 5.73
CA ALA A 136 10.33 6.66 6.56
C ALA A 136 9.32 7.81 6.42
N ASP A 137 9.19 8.63 7.48
CA ASP A 137 8.36 9.84 7.44
C ASP A 137 8.90 10.84 6.41
N SER A 138 10.23 10.93 6.32
CA SER A 138 10.97 11.73 5.35
C SER A 138 12.25 10.99 4.96
N ALA A 139 12.62 11.05 3.69
CA ALA A 139 13.84 10.41 3.19
C ALA A 139 15.11 11.01 3.83
N GLU A 140 15.03 12.26 4.27
CA GLU A 140 16.12 13.02 4.89
C GLU A 140 16.49 12.50 6.29
N THR A 141 15.64 11.68 6.91
CA THR A 141 15.97 10.94 8.15
C THR A 141 17.00 9.82 7.92
N LEU A 142 17.19 9.42 6.66
CA LEU A 142 18.18 8.41 6.26
C LEU A 142 19.48 9.08 5.77
N LEU A 143 20.60 8.45 6.06
CA LEU A 143 21.92 8.89 5.62
C LEU A 143 21.96 9.03 4.09
N PRO A 144 22.67 10.04 3.55
CA PRO A 144 22.86 10.19 2.11
C PRO A 144 23.40 8.93 1.42
N THR A 145 24.25 8.16 2.12
CA THR A 145 24.84 6.90 1.65
C THR A 145 23.84 5.75 1.51
N VAL A 146 22.79 5.73 2.35
CA VAL A 146 21.66 4.79 2.23
C VAL A 146 20.77 5.24 1.06
N ARG A 147 20.44 6.54 1.02
CA ARG A 147 19.58 7.13 -0.01
C ARG A 147 20.13 6.93 -1.42
N SER A 148 21.45 7.05 -1.61
CA SER A 148 22.08 6.88 -2.92
C SER A 148 22.01 5.45 -3.47
N ARG A 149 21.75 4.45 -2.60
CA ARG A 149 21.62 3.02 -2.97
C ARG A 149 20.16 2.58 -3.13
N CYS A 150 19.20 3.48 -2.91
CA CYS A 150 17.78 3.16 -2.94
C CYS A 150 17.03 4.00 -3.98
N THR A 151 16.04 3.40 -4.61
CA THR A 151 15.05 4.14 -5.41
C THR A 151 14.07 4.85 -4.47
N LEU A 152 13.99 6.18 -4.56
CA LEU A 152 13.08 6.96 -3.73
C LEU A 152 11.68 7.04 -4.35
N ILE A 153 10.69 6.56 -3.62
CA ILE A 153 9.26 6.69 -3.91
C ILE A 153 8.68 7.65 -2.87
N ARG A 154 8.40 8.89 -3.30
CA ARG A 154 7.66 9.84 -2.46
C ARG A 154 6.17 9.57 -2.62
N VAL A 155 5.52 9.27 -1.49
CA VAL A 155 4.07 9.13 -1.42
C VAL A 155 3.58 10.34 -0.66
N SER A 156 3.28 11.41 -1.39
CA SER A 156 2.38 12.41 -0.84
C SER A 156 0.98 11.81 -0.88
N GLY A 157 0.26 11.90 0.22
CA GLY A 157 -1.18 12.02 0.05
C GLY A 157 -1.41 13.22 -0.83
N GLU A 158 -2.21 13.07 -1.88
CA GLU A 158 -3.18 14.13 -2.07
C GLU A 158 -3.81 14.31 -0.70
N LYS A 159 -3.46 15.42 0.02
CA LYS A 159 -4.05 15.82 1.32
C LYS A 159 -5.44 15.21 1.34
N ALA A 160 -5.75 14.20 2.16
CA ALA A 160 -6.98 13.39 2.05
C ALA A 160 -8.02 14.14 1.21
N GLY A 161 -7.97 13.91 -0.11
CA GLY A 161 -8.52 14.90 -1.04
C GLY A 161 -9.98 15.10 -0.73
N ALA A 162 -10.60 16.15 -1.27
CA ALA A 162 -12.06 16.19 -1.36
C ALA A 162 -12.62 14.81 -1.83
N VAL A 163 -11.86 14.08 -2.66
CA VAL A 163 -12.10 12.71 -3.11
C VAL A 163 -12.02 11.63 -2.02
N SER A 164 -11.07 11.67 -1.08
CA SER A 164 -10.99 10.67 0.00
C SER A 164 -12.10 10.87 1.03
N GLU A 165 -12.42 12.12 1.35
CA GLU A 165 -13.56 12.45 2.21
C GLU A 165 -14.87 12.00 1.56
N LEU A 166 -15.00 12.26 0.25
CA LEU A 166 -16.13 11.80 -0.57
C LEU A 166 -16.27 10.27 -0.55
N ALA A 167 -15.15 9.53 -0.69
CA ALA A 167 -15.16 8.07 -0.63
C ALA A 167 -15.65 7.54 0.73
N GLU A 168 -15.20 8.14 1.83
CA GLU A 168 -15.67 7.75 3.16
C GLU A 168 -17.14 8.09 3.39
N GLU A 169 -17.61 9.25 2.91
CA GLU A 169 -19.02 9.62 2.96
C GLU A 169 -19.88 8.63 2.17
N TYR A 170 -19.48 8.30 0.94
CA TYR A 170 -20.14 7.30 0.11
C TYR A 170 -20.25 5.96 0.84
N ILE A 171 -19.17 5.45 1.43
CA ILE A 171 -19.19 4.18 2.17
C ILE A 171 -20.15 4.23 3.37
N LYS A 172 -20.17 5.34 4.12
CA LYS A 172 -21.11 5.55 5.24
C LYS A 172 -22.56 5.58 4.76
N LEU A 173 -22.84 6.12 3.58
CA LEU A 173 -24.17 6.12 2.97
C LEU A 173 -24.56 4.73 2.45
N ALA A 174 -23.63 4.04 1.80
CA ALA A 174 -23.81 2.68 1.32
C ALA A 174 -24.12 1.70 2.46
N ALA A 175 -23.44 1.85 3.60
CA ALA A 175 -23.70 1.08 4.83
C ALA A 175 -25.15 1.24 5.34
N LYS A 176 -25.75 2.42 5.13
CA LYS A 176 -27.14 2.70 5.53
C LYS A 176 -28.17 2.20 4.53
N LYS A 177 -27.75 1.72 3.35
CA LYS A 177 -28.61 1.18 2.27
C LYS A 177 -29.81 2.08 1.93
N ASN A 178 -29.60 3.39 1.92
CA ASN A 178 -30.64 4.37 1.66
C ASN A 178 -30.49 4.94 0.23
N PRO A 179 -31.33 4.51 -0.73
CA PRO A 179 -31.18 4.91 -2.13
C PRO A 179 -31.38 6.41 -2.33
N ALA A 180 -32.31 7.06 -1.60
CA ALA A 180 -32.55 8.50 -1.73
C ALA A 180 -31.32 9.32 -1.33
N LYS A 181 -30.61 8.93 -0.27
CA LYS A 181 -29.38 9.61 0.16
C LYS A 181 -28.22 9.39 -0.81
N LEU A 182 -28.13 8.20 -1.42
CA LEU A 182 -27.14 7.92 -2.46
C LEU A 182 -27.41 8.74 -3.72
N CYS A 183 -28.66 8.82 -4.16
CA CYS A 183 -29.06 9.69 -5.29
C CYS A 183 -28.70 11.15 -5.01
N ALA A 184 -29.03 11.67 -3.82
CA ALA A 184 -28.70 13.04 -3.45
C ALA A 184 -27.19 13.28 -3.40
N PHE A 185 -26.43 12.32 -2.87
CA PHE A 185 -24.97 12.37 -2.84
C PHE A 185 -24.37 12.44 -4.24
N PHE A 186 -24.73 11.53 -5.14
CA PHE A 186 -24.20 11.55 -6.50
C PHE A 186 -24.72 12.75 -7.32
N GLY A 187 -25.93 13.22 -7.05
CA GLY A 187 -26.48 14.47 -7.61
C GLY A 187 -25.75 15.73 -7.12
N ALA A 188 -25.19 15.73 -5.90
CA ALA A 188 -24.34 16.83 -5.46
C ALA A 188 -22.95 16.82 -6.12
N HIS A 189 -22.56 15.68 -6.72
CA HIS A 189 -21.20 15.43 -7.23
C HIS A 189 -21.17 15.07 -8.73
N GLU A 190 -22.22 15.40 -9.49
CA GLU A 190 -22.31 15.12 -10.94
C GLU A 190 -21.27 15.85 -11.79
N ALA A 191 -20.61 16.86 -11.22
CA ALA A 191 -19.54 17.63 -11.85
C ALA A 191 -18.16 16.95 -11.77
N LEU A 192 -18.05 15.75 -11.17
CA LEU A 192 -16.81 14.98 -11.21
C LEU A 192 -16.47 14.59 -12.65
N ASP A 193 -15.27 14.97 -13.07
CA ASP A 193 -14.68 14.54 -14.34
C ASP A 193 -14.16 13.09 -14.24
N THR A 194 -13.69 12.54 -15.36
CA THR A 194 -13.20 11.15 -15.45
C THR A 194 -11.99 10.91 -14.55
N GLU A 195 -11.09 11.88 -14.43
CA GLU A 195 -9.89 11.79 -13.58
C GLU A 195 -10.27 11.68 -12.10
N LYS A 196 -11.12 12.59 -11.62
CA LYS A 196 -11.61 12.58 -10.23
C LYS A 196 -12.50 11.38 -9.94
N THR A 197 -13.27 10.90 -10.91
CA THR A 197 -14.08 9.69 -10.76
C THR A 197 -13.19 8.45 -10.60
N THR A 198 -12.10 8.37 -11.37
CA THR A 198 -11.10 7.31 -11.23
C THR A 198 -10.42 7.35 -9.86
N ALA A 199 -10.03 8.53 -9.41
CA ALA A 199 -9.48 8.74 -8.07
C ALA A 199 -10.49 8.36 -6.97
N PHE A 200 -11.77 8.71 -7.14
CA PHE A 200 -12.85 8.37 -6.21
C PHE A 200 -13.04 6.86 -6.08
N VAL A 201 -13.14 6.12 -7.20
CA VAL A 201 -13.28 4.66 -7.18
C VAL A 201 -12.08 4.00 -6.50
N SER A 202 -10.87 4.47 -6.81
CA SER A 202 -9.62 4.00 -6.19
C SER A 202 -9.60 4.26 -4.67
N ALA A 203 -10.09 5.42 -4.24
CA ALA A 203 -10.18 5.80 -2.83
C ALA A 203 -11.21 4.96 -2.06
N VAL A 204 -12.36 4.66 -2.68
CA VAL A 204 -13.37 3.74 -2.10
C VAL A 204 -12.76 2.36 -1.90
N ARG A 205 -12.10 1.80 -2.92
CA ARG A 205 -11.45 0.48 -2.86
C ARG A 205 -10.42 0.41 -1.73
N PHE A 206 -9.64 1.48 -1.57
CA PHE A 206 -8.66 1.59 -0.49
C PHE A 206 -9.32 1.61 0.89
N CYS A 207 -10.37 2.41 1.07
CA CYS A 207 -11.10 2.49 2.34
C CYS A 207 -11.74 1.16 2.73
N LEU A 208 -12.32 0.43 1.77
CA LEU A 208 -12.89 -0.90 1.98
C LEU A 208 -11.82 -1.94 2.32
N SER A 209 -10.65 -1.89 1.68
CA SER A 209 -9.51 -2.74 2.02
C SER A 209 -9.03 -2.49 3.46
N GLY A 210 -8.98 -1.22 3.88
CA GLY A 210 -8.68 -0.82 5.25
C GLY A 210 -9.72 -1.33 6.26
N PHE A 211 -11.00 -1.32 5.90
CA PHE A 211 -12.08 -1.91 6.71
C PHE A 211 -11.94 -3.43 6.85
N LEU A 212 -11.70 -4.15 5.75
CA LEU A 212 -11.54 -5.61 5.76
C LEU A 212 -10.31 -6.06 6.55
N SER A 213 -9.30 -5.20 6.63
CA SER A 213 -8.07 -5.42 7.41
C SER A 213 -8.17 -4.92 8.87
N LEU A 214 -9.37 -4.56 9.33
CA LEU A 214 -9.66 -4.03 10.68
C LEU A 214 -8.92 -2.73 11.05
N LYS A 215 -8.36 -2.02 10.07
CA LYS A 215 -7.70 -0.71 10.26
C LYS A 215 -8.67 0.47 10.24
N LYS A 216 -9.87 0.27 9.70
CA LYS A 216 -10.98 1.26 9.69
C LYS A 216 -12.28 0.59 10.13
N ASN A 217 -13.19 1.37 10.72
CA ASN A 217 -14.52 0.89 11.09
C ASN A 217 -15.60 1.84 10.54
N TYR A 218 -16.62 1.25 9.90
CA TYR A 218 -17.79 1.97 9.38
C TYR A 218 -19.04 1.36 10.02
N ASN A 219 -19.71 2.15 10.86
CA ASN A 219 -20.92 1.68 11.55
C ASN A 219 -21.98 1.22 10.55
N GLY A 220 -22.42 -0.04 10.70
CA GLY A 220 -23.46 -0.64 9.86
C GLY A 220 -22.95 -1.26 8.55
N LEU A 221 -21.66 -1.14 8.22
CA LEU A 221 -21.08 -1.80 7.05
C LEU A 221 -20.69 -3.23 7.43
N THR A 222 -21.20 -4.23 6.70
CA THR A 222 -20.78 -5.63 6.87
C THR A 222 -19.62 -5.99 5.94
N ARG A 223 -18.94 -7.12 6.19
CA ARG A 223 -17.91 -7.63 5.25
C ARG A 223 -18.50 -7.99 3.89
N GLU A 224 -19.72 -8.51 3.87
CA GLU A 224 -20.45 -8.82 2.63
C GLU A 224 -20.74 -7.55 1.83
N ASP A 225 -21.20 -6.48 2.50
CA ASP A 225 -21.37 -5.17 1.87
C ASP A 225 -20.05 -4.64 1.32
N ALA A 226 -18.95 -4.78 2.07
CA ALA A 226 -17.64 -4.35 1.62
C ALA A 226 -17.16 -5.12 0.36
N PHE A 227 -17.34 -6.44 0.31
CA PHE A 227 -17.01 -7.24 -0.88
C PHE A 227 -17.88 -6.86 -2.08
N ARG A 228 -19.18 -6.65 -1.87
CA ARG A 228 -20.11 -6.21 -2.92
C ARG A 228 -19.70 -4.84 -3.48
N LEU A 229 -19.36 -3.89 -2.61
CA LEU A 229 -18.86 -2.57 -3.03
C LEU A 229 -17.52 -2.66 -3.76
N LEU A 230 -16.61 -3.55 -3.34
CA LEU A 230 -15.36 -3.82 -4.06
C LEU A 230 -15.63 -4.33 -5.48
N SER A 231 -16.56 -5.27 -5.65
CA SER A 231 -16.95 -5.77 -6.98
C SER A 231 -17.55 -4.67 -7.87
N LEU A 232 -18.28 -3.71 -7.28
CA LEU A 232 -18.76 -2.53 -8.01
C LEU A 232 -17.63 -1.60 -8.42
N CYS A 233 -16.63 -1.42 -7.55
CA CYS A 233 -15.42 -0.67 -7.90
C CYS A 233 -14.67 -1.32 -9.05
N ASP A 234 -14.49 -2.65 -9.03
CA ASP A 234 -13.81 -3.38 -10.10
C ASP A 234 -14.52 -3.17 -11.46
N ARG A 235 -15.86 -3.24 -11.47
CA ARG A 235 -16.67 -2.96 -12.66
C ARG A 235 -16.57 -1.49 -13.12
N ALA A 236 -16.54 -0.55 -12.18
CA ALA A 236 -16.38 0.87 -12.47
C ALA A 236 -15.00 1.15 -13.10
N GLU A 237 -13.94 0.55 -12.59
CA GLU A 237 -12.59 0.65 -13.16
C GLU A 237 -12.52 0.06 -14.57
N GLU A 238 -13.15 -1.08 -14.81
CA GLU A 238 -13.25 -1.67 -16.15
C GLU A 238 -13.91 -0.71 -17.14
N TYR A 239 -15.03 -0.10 -16.76
CA TYR A 239 -15.73 0.86 -17.61
C TYR A 239 -14.92 2.16 -17.82
N LEU A 240 -14.22 2.65 -16.79
CA LEU A 240 -13.33 3.80 -16.93
C LEU A 240 -12.18 3.51 -17.91
N ARG A 241 -11.61 2.30 -17.90
CA ARG A 241 -10.60 1.87 -18.89
C ARG A 241 -11.14 1.82 -20.31
N LEU A 242 -12.44 1.58 -20.47
CA LEU A 242 -13.16 1.64 -21.74
C LEU A 242 -13.63 3.06 -22.11
N ASN A 243 -13.13 4.09 -21.42
CA ASN A 243 -13.49 5.51 -21.61
C ASN A 243 -14.99 5.80 -21.44
N VAL A 244 -15.70 5.02 -20.63
CA VAL A 244 -17.09 5.32 -20.25
C VAL A 244 -17.10 6.61 -19.42
N GLY A 245 -17.96 7.56 -19.80
CA GLY A 245 -18.01 8.87 -19.17
C GLY A 245 -18.40 8.83 -17.68
N ALA A 246 -17.79 9.70 -16.87
CA ALA A 246 -17.95 9.78 -15.41
C ALA A 246 -19.41 9.69 -14.93
N LYS A 247 -20.34 10.40 -15.58
CA LYS A 247 -21.76 10.38 -15.21
C LYS A 247 -22.39 8.99 -15.24
N HIS A 248 -22.01 8.13 -16.20
CA HIS A 248 -22.51 6.76 -16.28
C HIS A 248 -21.94 5.91 -15.14
N ILE A 249 -20.68 6.13 -14.78
CA ILE A 249 -20.04 5.45 -13.65
C ILE A 249 -20.74 5.83 -12.34
N LEU A 250 -20.93 7.13 -12.08
CA LEU A 250 -21.60 7.61 -10.87
C LEU A 250 -23.06 7.13 -10.79
N GLY A 251 -23.78 7.15 -11.92
CA GLY A 251 -25.13 6.61 -12.01
C GLY A 251 -25.19 5.10 -11.73
N MET A 252 -24.25 4.33 -12.29
CA MET A 252 -24.13 2.90 -12.01
C MET A 252 -23.87 2.64 -10.53
N LEU A 253 -22.91 3.34 -9.93
CA LEU A 253 -22.61 3.22 -8.50
C LEU A 253 -23.86 3.56 -7.68
N CYS A 254 -24.54 4.66 -7.97
CA CYS A 254 -25.77 5.05 -7.29
C CYS A 254 -26.84 3.95 -7.28
N VAL A 255 -27.09 3.33 -8.43
CA VAL A 255 -28.17 2.33 -8.60
C VAL A 255 -27.79 0.98 -7.99
N LEU A 256 -26.54 0.53 -8.18
CA LEU A 256 -26.12 -0.82 -7.78
C LEU A 256 -25.60 -0.91 -6.34
N THR A 257 -25.46 0.22 -5.64
CA THR A 257 -25.01 0.27 -4.24
C THR A 257 -26.02 -0.32 -3.24
N VAL A 258 -27.31 -0.34 -3.58
CA VAL A 258 -28.38 -0.78 -2.66
C VAL A 258 -28.88 -2.16 -3.06
#